data_AF-A0A3A0FRT5-F1
#
_entry.id   AF-A0A3A0FRT5-F1
#
_cell.length_a   1.000
_cell.length_b   1.000
_cell.length_c   1.000
_cell.angle_alpha   90.00
_cell.angle_beta   90.00
_cell.angle_gamma   90.00
#
_symmetry.space_group_name_H-M   'P 1'
#
loop_
_entity.id
_entity.type
_entity.pdbx_description
1 polymer ?
#
loop_
_entity_poly.entity_id
_entity_poly.type
_entity_poly.pdbx_seq_one_letter_code
_entity_poly.pdbx_strand_id
1 'polypeptide(L)'
;MDRPARTPRPRRLPRESGFRPAFTLMLLYFFGFFVLFSLLLVMPELLHALETLPPGATPEEDRAIAREVARRAAAGRLPWALGATVIACALGAYTRTLPGLRLRD
;
A
#
# COMPACT_ATOMS: atom_id res chain seq x y z
N MET A 1 -49.90 -18.49 40.12
CA MET A 1 -48.81 -17.50 40.06
C MET A 1 -47.75 -18.06 39.12
N ASP A 2 -47.91 -17.77 37.83
CA ASP A 2 -47.11 -18.38 36.76
C ASP A 2 -45.87 -17.50 36.50
N ARG A 3 -44.66 -18.05 36.65
CA ARG A 3 -43.43 -17.30 36.36
C ARG A 3 -43.15 -17.42 34.86
N PRO A 4 -43.06 -16.32 34.09
CA PRO A 4 -42.69 -16.43 32.69
C PRO A 4 -41.25 -16.95 32.60
N ALA A 5 -41.09 -18.05 31.86
CA ALA A 5 -39.80 -18.64 31.54
C ALA A 5 -38.91 -17.59 30.89
N ARG A 6 -37.74 -17.33 31.47
CA ARG A 6 -36.73 -16.45 30.89
C ARG A 6 -36.26 -17.08 29.58
N THR A 7 -36.61 -16.47 28.44
CA THR A 7 -36.02 -16.79 27.15
C THR A 7 -34.50 -16.67 27.25
N PRO A 8 -33.72 -17.71 26.87
CA PRO A 8 -32.27 -17.62 26.90
C PRO A 8 -31.82 -16.54 25.91
N ARG A 9 -31.11 -15.52 26.41
CA ARG A 9 -30.47 -14.52 25.54
C ARG A 9 -29.52 -15.24 24.58
N PRO A 10 -29.52 -14.91 23.29
CA PRO A 10 -28.55 -15.47 22.36
C PRO A 10 -27.15 -15.07 22.83
N ARG A 11 -26.36 -16.07 23.21
CA ARG A 11 -24.95 -15.94 23.56
C ARG A 11 -24.26 -15.44 22.29
N ARG A 12 -23.87 -14.15 22.25
CA ARG A 12 -23.04 -13.64 21.17
C ARG A 12 -21.75 -14.44 21.17
N LEU A 13 -21.61 -15.36 20.21
CA LEU A 13 -20.35 -16.04 19.96
C LEU A 13 -19.27 -14.95 19.79
N PRO A 14 -18.05 -15.15 20.35
CA PRO A 14 -16.95 -14.25 20.04
C PRO A 14 -16.84 -14.22 18.52
N ARG A 15 -16.92 -13.02 17.92
CA ARG A 15 -16.54 -12.86 16.52
C ARG A 15 -15.09 -13.31 16.45
N GLU A 16 -14.87 -14.52 15.97
CA GLU A 16 -13.54 -15.03 15.71
C GLU A 16 -12.77 -13.94 14.97
N SER A 17 -11.52 -13.74 15.35
CA SER A 17 -10.54 -12.96 14.60
C SER A 17 -10.20 -13.66 13.28
N GLY A 18 -11.23 -14.04 12.52
CA GLY A 18 -11.14 -14.68 11.23
C GLY A 18 -10.55 -13.70 10.22
N PHE A 19 -9.84 -14.27 9.25
CA PHE A 19 -9.32 -13.57 8.09
C PHE A 19 -10.35 -12.58 7.54
N ARG A 20 -9.96 -11.30 7.46
CA ARG A 20 -10.81 -10.21 6.95
C ARG A 20 -10.39 -9.90 5.51
N PRO A 21 -11.10 -10.43 4.48
CA PRO A 21 -10.69 -10.29 3.09
C PRO A 21 -10.58 -8.82 2.67
N ALA A 22 -11.49 -7.98 3.17
CA ALA A 22 -11.49 -6.54 2.91
C ALA A 22 -10.24 -5.83 3.46
N PHE A 23 -9.72 -6.27 4.62
CA PHE A 23 -8.49 -5.69 5.18
C PHE A 23 -7.26 -6.08 4.35
N THR A 24 -7.18 -7.35 3.94
CA THR A 24 -6.10 -7.83 3.07
C THR A 24 -6.11 -7.13 1.72
N LEU A 25 -7.29 -6.94 1.12
CA LEU A 25 -7.45 -6.18 -0.13
C LEU A 25 -7.06 -4.72 0.05
N MET A 26 -7.43 -4.09 1.17
CA MET A 26 -7.01 -2.72 1.48
C MET A 26 -5.49 -2.59 1.55
N LEU A 27 -4.81 -3.53 2.24
CA LEU A 27 -3.35 -3.57 2.26
C LEU A 27 -2.78 -3.75 0.85
N LEU A 28 -3.32 -4.68 0.06
CA LEU A 28 -2.85 -4.93 -1.30
C LEU A 28 -2.96 -3.67 -2.17
N TYR A 29 -4.09 -2.96 -2.12
CA TYR A 29 -4.26 -1.70 -2.84
C TYR A 29 -3.32 -0.61 -2.34
N PHE A 30 -3.17 -0.50 -1.01
CA PHE A 30 -2.26 0.47 -0.41
C PHE A 30 -0.81 0.23 -0.86
N PHE A 31 -0.30 -0.99 -0.74
CA PHE A 31 1.04 -1.33 -1.20
C PHE A 31 1.17 -1.19 -2.72
N GLY A 32 0.16 -1.58 -3.49
CA GLY A 32 0.15 -1.42 -4.94
C GLY A 32 0.27 0.04 -5.38
N PHE A 33 -0.56 0.92 -4.82
CA PHE A 33 -0.48 2.36 -5.10
C PHE A 33 0.83 2.96 -4.59
N PHE A 34 1.30 2.55 -3.41
CA PHE A 34 2.57 3.03 -2.86
C PHE A 34 3.75 2.70 -3.75
N VAL A 35 3.83 1.46 -4.23
CA VAL A 35 4.86 1.04 -5.18
C VAL A 35 4.72 1.80 -6.49
N LEU A 36 3.50 1.94 -7.02
CA LEU A 36 3.24 2.66 -8.27
C LEU A 36 3.69 4.13 -8.19
N PHE A 37 3.28 4.86 -7.15
CA PHE A 37 3.67 6.26 -6.96
C PHE A 37 5.16 6.41 -6.65
N SER A 38 5.72 5.52 -5.83
CA SER A 38 7.16 5.54 -5.55
C SER A 38 7.97 5.31 -6.84
N LEU A 39 7.54 4.37 -7.68
CA LEU A 39 8.18 4.13 -8.97
C LEU A 39 8.05 5.36 -9.88
N LEU A 40 6.86 5.96 -9.99
CA LEU A 40 6.65 7.15 -10.81
C LEU A 40 7.54 8.33 -10.38
N LEU A 41 7.72 8.54 -9.06
CA LEU A 41 8.54 9.62 -8.54
C LEU A 41 10.04 9.37 -8.72
N VAL A 42 10.49 8.11 -8.62
CA VAL A 42 11.91 7.74 -8.65
C VAL A 42 12.40 7.44 -10.07
N MET A 43 11.54 6.95 -10.96
CA MET A 43 11.86 6.59 -12.34
C MET A 43 12.58 7.68 -13.15
N PRO A 44 12.15 8.96 -13.17
CA PRO A 44 12.86 9.98 -13.96
C PRO A 44 14.31 10.19 -13.48
N GLU A 45 14.57 10.07 -12.18
CA GLU A 45 15.93 10.17 -11.65
C GLU A 45 16.77 8.92 -11.94
N LEU A 46 16.16 7.74 -11.93
CA LEU A 46 16.86 6.53 -12.36
C LEU A 46 17.24 6.60 -13.84
N LEU A 47 16.37 7.13 -14.69
CA LEU A 47 16.65 7.35 -16.12
C LEU A 47 17.77 8.37 -16.31
N HIS A 48 17.72 9.50 -15.60
CA HIS A 48 18.77 10.51 -15.67
C HIS A 48 20.12 9.95 -15.21
N ALA A 49 20.13 9.15 -14.14
CA ALA A 49 21.33 8.51 -13.67
C ALA A 49 21.91 7.53 -14.70
N LEU A 50 21.06 6.72 -15.34
CA LEU A 50 21.47 5.82 -16.43
C LEU A 50 22.09 6.57 -17.62
N GLU A 51 21.58 7.76 -17.96
CA GLU A 51 22.16 8.61 -19.01
C GLU A 51 23.52 9.21 -18.61
N THR A 52 23.71 9.52 -17.32
CA THR A 52 24.94 10.14 -16.81
C THR A 52 26.03 9.13 -16.40
N LEU A 53 25.76 7.83 -16.48
CA LEU A 53 26.72 6.81 -16.10
C LEU A 53 27.92 6.84 -17.06
N PRO A 54 29.16 6.97 -16.55
CA PRO A 54 30.34 6.96 -17.40
C PRO A 54 30.49 5.59 -18.08
N PRO A 55 30.69 5.53 -19.41
CA PRO A 55 30.89 4.27 -20.11
C PRO A 55 32.22 3.64 -19.67
N GLY A 56 32.15 2.46 -19.05
CA GLY A 56 33.34 1.65 -18.70
C GLY A 56 33.54 1.34 -17.21
N ALA A 57 32.56 1.63 -16.34
CA ALA A 57 32.61 1.23 -14.93
C ALA A 57 32.58 -0.30 -14.77
N THR A 58 33.28 -0.80 -13.75
CA THR A 58 33.24 -2.23 -13.42
C THR A 58 31.86 -2.64 -12.88
N PRO A 59 31.47 -3.92 -12.95
CA PRO A 59 30.17 -4.38 -12.46
C PRO A 59 29.90 -4.09 -10.96
N GLU A 60 30.95 -3.88 -10.16
CA GLU A 60 30.85 -3.52 -8.75
C GLU A 60 30.60 -2.02 -8.55
N GLU A 61 31.25 -1.17 -9.33
CA GLU A 61 31.05 0.28 -9.31
C GLU A 61 29.65 0.67 -9.80
N ASP A 62 29.15 0.00 -10.84
CA ASP A 62 27.79 0.18 -11.35
C ASP A 62 26.73 -0.07 -10.28
N ARG A 63 26.91 -1.12 -9.46
CA ARG A 63 26.00 -1.46 -8.36
C ARG A 63 26.05 -0.42 -7.25
N ALA A 64 27.24 0.07 -6.91
CA ALA A 64 27.42 1.09 -5.89
C ALA A 64 26.75 2.41 -6.30
N ILE A 65 27.01 2.85 -7.54
CA ILE A 65 26.42 4.07 -8.12
C ILE A 65 24.90 3.93 -8.22
N ALA A 66 24.40 2.82 -8.76
CA ALA A 66 22.96 2.57 -8.88
C ALA A 66 22.27 2.59 -7.50
N ARG A 67 22.89 2.00 -6.47
CA ARG A 67 22.34 2.00 -5.11
C ARG A 67 22.32 3.38 -4.49
N GLU A 68 23.37 4.17 -4.70
CA GLU A 68 23.45 5.53 -4.17
C GLU A 68 22.47 6.48 -4.86
N VAL A 69 22.37 6.38 -6.19
CA VAL A 69 21.34 7.08 -6.98
C VAL A 69 19.95 6.69 -6.50
N ALA A 70 19.63 5.40 -6.40
CA ALA A 70 18.32 4.95 -5.94
C ALA A 70 18.01 5.47 -4.53
N ARG A 71 19.01 5.49 -3.64
CA ARG A 71 18.86 6.00 -2.27
C ARG A 71 18.63 7.51 -2.24
N ARG A 72 19.33 8.29 -3.05
CA ARG A 72 19.13 9.75 -3.18
C ARG A 72 17.80 10.08 -3.85
N ALA A 73 17.46 9.39 -4.92
CA ALA A 73 16.21 9.59 -5.64
C ALA A 73 14.99 9.27 -4.75
N ALA A 74 15.11 8.25 -3.89
CA ALA A 74 14.08 7.89 -2.91
C ALA A 74 14.06 8.83 -1.68
N ALA A 75 15.22 9.36 -1.26
CA ALA A 75 15.33 10.26 -0.11
C ALA A 75 14.52 11.54 -0.34
N GLY A 76 13.57 11.82 0.56
CA GLY A 76 12.70 13.01 0.49
C GLY A 76 11.47 12.87 -0.41
N ARG A 77 11.45 11.95 -1.38
CA ARG A 77 10.28 11.68 -2.25
C ARG A 77 9.33 10.62 -1.70
N LEU A 78 9.83 9.68 -0.88
CA LEU A 78 9.04 8.65 -0.23
C LEU A 78 7.82 9.18 0.59
N PRO A 79 7.93 10.28 1.37
CA PRO A 79 6.79 10.86 2.07
C PRO A 79 5.69 11.37 1.11
N TRP A 80 6.08 11.91 -0.05
CA TRP A 80 5.14 12.35 -1.07
C TRP A 80 4.42 11.18 -1.72
N ALA A 81 5.14 10.09 -2.02
CA ALA A 81 4.52 8.86 -2.51
C ALA A 81 3.55 8.27 -1.48
N LEU A 82 3.90 8.31 -0.19
CA LEU A 82 3.01 7.89 0.89
C LEU A 82 1.74 8.76 0.95
N GLY A 83 1.88 10.09 0.87
CA GLY A 83 0.75 11.01 0.82
C GLY A 83 -0.19 10.72 -0.36
N ALA A 84 0.37 10.60 -1.57
CA ALA A 84 -0.38 10.27 -2.78
C ALA A 84 -1.11 8.91 -2.65
N THR A 85 -0.47 7.92 -2.03
CA THR A 85 -1.06 6.60 -1.76
C THR A 85 -2.27 6.72 -0.84
N VAL A 86 -2.13 7.43 0.27
CA VAL A 86 -3.23 7.63 1.23
C VAL A 86 -4.41 8.31 0.54
N ILE A 87 -4.14 9.35 -0.25
CA ILE A 87 -5.17 10.06 -1.02
C ILE A 87 -5.84 9.14 -2.03
N ALA A 88 -5.08 8.36 -2.80
CA ALA A 88 -5.62 7.44 -3.80
C ALA A 88 -6.45 6.31 -3.16
N CYS A 89 -6.00 5.74 -2.04
CA CYS A 89 -6.75 4.76 -1.27
C CYS A 89 -8.04 5.36 -0.70
N ALA A 90 -7.97 6.56 -0.10
CA ALA A 90 -9.13 7.24 0.47
C ALA A 90 -10.15 7.59 -0.62
N LEU A 91 -9.69 8.10 -1.76
CA LEU A 91 -10.54 8.41 -2.91
C LEU A 91 -11.18 7.14 -3.47
N GLY A 92 -10.41 6.08 -3.69
CA GLY A 92 -10.91 4.80 -4.21
C GLY A 92 -11.91 4.10 -3.28
N ALA A 93 -11.74 4.27 -1.96
CA ALA A 93 -12.71 3.83 -0.97
C ALA A 93 -13.98 4.69 -1.00
N TYR A 94 -13.85 6.02 -1.08
CA TYR A 94 -14.97 6.96 -1.14
C TYR A 94 -15.82 6.78 -2.41
N THR A 95 -15.19 6.69 -3.58
CA THR A 95 -15.87 6.51 -4.87
C THR A 95 -16.36 5.08 -5.10
N ARG A 96 -16.11 4.14 -4.17
CA ARG A 96 -16.40 2.70 -4.29
C ARG A 96 -15.85 2.08 -5.59
N THR A 97 -14.81 2.69 -6.16
CA THR A 97 -14.17 2.25 -7.41
C THR A 97 -13.21 1.09 -7.16
N LEU A 98 -12.78 0.87 -5.90
CA LEU A 98 -11.97 -0.29 -5.52
C LEU A 98 -12.87 -1.54 -5.37
N PRO A 99 -12.80 -2.50 -6.32
CA PRO A 99 -13.60 -3.71 -6.25
C PRO A 99 -13.17 -4.57 -5.05
N GLY A 100 -14.13 -5.16 -4.34
CA GLY A 100 -13.85 -6.00 -3.15
C GLY A 100 -13.74 -5.27 -1.81
N LEU A 101 -13.74 -3.93 -1.80
CA LEU A 101 -13.88 -3.10 -0.57
C LEU A 101 -15.31 -2.64 -0.30
N ARG A 102 -16.26 -3.03 -1.15
CA ARG A 102 -17.69 -2.75 -0.94
C ARG A 102 -18.14 -3.49 0.32
N LEU A 103 -18.38 -2.75 1.40
CA LEU A 103 -19.25 -3.25 2.46
C LEU A 103 -20.57 -3.58 1.77
N ARG A 104 -20.85 -4.88 1.64
CA ARG A 104 -22.17 -5.39 1.31
C ARG A 104 -23.08 -4.88 2.44
N ASP A 105 -23.92 -3.90 2.11
CA ASP A 105 -25.12 -3.59 2.90
C ASP A 105 -26.03 -4.84 2.93
#